data_AF-A0A949IMW4-F1
#
_entry.id   AF-A0A949IMW4-F1
#
_cell.length_a   1.000
_cell.length_b   1.000
_cell.length_c   1.000
_cell.angle_alpha   90.00
_cell.angle_beta   90.00
_cell.angle_gamma   90.00
#
_symmetry.space_group_name_H-M   'P 1'
#
loop_
_entity.id
_entity.type
_entity.pdbx_description
1 polymer ?
#
loop_
_entity_poly.entity_id
_entity_poly.type
_entity_poly.pdbx_seq_one_letter_code
_entity_poly.pdbx_strand_id
1 'polypeptide(L)'
;MARDAFFTRDQAFAAAEAIAAEGQEVTTRTLRAYLGGGSYGTVTRYLREWEGQRQQPLSPKVDMPPMVMASFEAAWKTAMSHALKEVAAAKEKAAEEVRVIDSKLLEAIGVIEEADNEKNELKEQLVEVKKALEASESKASLLAIDKATLAGVVGELKAKVENLEQRDRKATEEMEKMREAHSSEISALMVEKAKIESARDGASEEAKNYMQRLAEESAKSSAALAKIEQKLEAVNKEKETVIKEASKLAGHLESVEKHNGELLATIKSQGGRK
;
A
#
# COMPACT_ATOMS: atom_id res chain seq x y z
N MET A 1 -26.31 -10.75 106.24
CA MET A 1 -27.41 -10.83 105.27
C MET A 1 -27.46 -12.26 104.74
N ALA A 2 -28.45 -13.04 105.16
CA ALA A 2 -28.63 -14.40 104.67
C ALA A 2 -29.07 -14.32 103.20
N ARG A 3 -28.38 -15.03 102.29
CA ARG A 3 -28.76 -15.07 100.88
C ARG A 3 -30.03 -15.89 100.77
N ASP A 4 -31.13 -15.28 100.32
CA ASP A 4 -32.35 -15.99 100.00
C ASP A 4 -32.06 -17.08 98.96
N ALA A 5 -32.38 -18.32 99.31
CA ALA A 5 -32.25 -19.45 98.40
C ALA A 5 -33.37 -19.38 97.36
N PHE A 6 -33.01 -19.41 96.08
CA PHE A 6 -33.93 -19.28 94.95
C PHE A 6 -35.01 -20.38 94.89
N PHE A 7 -34.74 -21.56 95.45
CA PHE A 7 -35.69 -22.67 95.65
C PHE A 7 -35.31 -23.46 96.91
N THR A 8 -36.26 -24.19 97.47
CA THR A 8 -36.01 -25.12 98.58
C THR A 8 -35.59 -26.51 98.09
N ARG A 9 -35.07 -27.34 98.99
CA ARG A 9 -34.71 -28.74 98.71
C ARG A 9 -35.90 -29.54 98.16
N ASP A 10 -37.06 -29.41 98.79
CA ASP A 10 -38.24 -30.19 98.42
C ASP A 10 -38.80 -29.78 97.05
N GLN A 11 -38.69 -28.49 96.69
CA GLN A 11 -39.03 -28.01 95.34
C GLN A 11 -38.09 -28.59 94.28
N ALA A 12 -36.79 -28.69 94.56
CA ALA A 12 -35.84 -29.31 93.65
C ALA A 12 -36.08 -30.82 93.49
N PHE A 13 -36.51 -31.51 94.54
CA PHE A 13 -36.78 -32.94 94.51
C PHE A 13 -38.08 -33.25 93.76
N ALA A 14 -39.14 -32.48 94.00
CA ALA A 14 -40.39 -32.60 93.26
C ALA A 14 -40.21 -32.30 91.76
N ALA A 15 -39.38 -31.31 91.41
CA ALA A 15 -39.02 -31.03 90.03
C ALA A 15 -38.22 -32.18 89.39
N ALA A 16 -37.26 -32.76 90.11
CA ALA A 16 -36.50 -33.92 89.64
C ALA A 16 -37.40 -35.15 89.44
N GLU A 17 -38.37 -35.40 90.33
CA GLU A 17 -39.36 -36.46 90.16
C GLU A 17 -40.29 -36.23 88.97
N ALA A 18 -40.75 -35.00 88.74
CA ALA A 18 -41.58 -34.67 87.58
C ALA A 18 -40.84 -34.93 86.25
N ILE A 19 -39.58 -34.46 86.13
CA ILE A 19 -38.74 -34.70 84.95
C ILE A 19 -38.49 -36.21 84.75
N ALA A 20 -38.23 -36.95 85.83
CA ALA A 20 -38.04 -38.39 85.77
C ALA A 20 -39.33 -39.14 85.39
N ALA A 21 -40.50 -38.69 85.86
CA ALA A 21 -41.80 -39.28 85.51
C ALA A 21 -42.18 -39.06 84.05
N GLU A 22 -41.71 -37.95 83.46
CA GLU A 22 -41.80 -37.67 82.02
C GLU A 22 -40.83 -38.49 81.16
N GLY A 23 -39.99 -39.34 81.79
CA GLY A 23 -39.01 -40.18 81.10
C GLY A 23 -37.79 -39.42 80.58
N GLN A 24 -37.59 -38.17 81.02
CA GLN A 24 -36.43 -37.35 80.65
C GLN A 24 -35.27 -37.56 81.62
N GLU A 25 -34.05 -37.38 81.12
CA GLU A 25 -32.84 -37.48 81.94
C GLU A 25 -32.71 -36.27 82.88
N VAL A 26 -32.68 -36.54 84.19
CA VAL A 26 -32.56 -35.52 85.23
C VAL A 26 -31.09 -35.10 85.36
N THR A 27 -30.69 -34.12 84.56
CA THR A 27 -29.36 -33.50 84.61
C THR A 27 -29.41 -32.18 85.35
N THR A 28 -28.27 -31.68 85.81
CA THR A 28 -28.16 -30.36 86.45
C THR A 28 -28.71 -29.23 85.57
N ARG A 29 -28.63 -29.40 84.25
CA ARG A 29 -29.14 -28.45 83.25
C ARG A 29 -30.66 -28.53 83.13
N THR A 30 -31.23 -29.72 82.97
CA THR A 30 -32.68 -29.91 82.83
C THR A 30 -33.41 -29.53 84.10
N LEU A 31 -32.87 -29.91 85.27
CA LEU A 31 -33.43 -29.54 86.57
C LEU A 31 -33.42 -28.03 86.80
N ARG A 32 -32.31 -27.35 86.46
CA ARG A 32 -32.20 -25.88 86.58
C ARG A 32 -33.16 -25.15 85.64
N ALA A 33 -33.33 -25.66 84.42
CA ALA A 33 -34.26 -25.10 83.45
C ALA A 33 -35.71 -25.23 83.94
N TYR A 34 -36.08 -26.40 84.48
CA TYR A 34 -37.42 -26.66 85.02
C TYR A 34 -37.73 -25.80 86.25
N LEU A 35 -36.75 -25.57 87.11
CA LEU A 35 -36.88 -24.69 88.29
C LEU A 35 -36.83 -23.19 87.93
N GLY A 36 -36.58 -22.83 86.67
CA GLY A 36 -36.54 -21.43 86.22
C GLY A 36 -35.30 -20.63 86.66
N GLY A 37 -34.29 -21.25 87.29
CA GLY A 37 -33.09 -20.55 87.72
C GLY A 37 -32.36 -21.18 88.91
N GLY A 38 -31.51 -20.39 89.58
CA GLY A 38 -30.68 -20.81 90.72
C GLY A 38 -29.22 -21.08 90.38
N SER A 39 -28.38 -21.16 91.43
CA SER A 39 -26.95 -21.42 91.26
C SER A 39 -26.70 -22.90 90.92
N TYR A 40 -25.82 -23.17 89.96
CA TYR A 40 -25.46 -24.55 89.59
C TYR A 40 -24.93 -25.35 90.79
N GLY A 41 -24.24 -24.71 91.74
CA GLY A 41 -23.76 -25.38 92.95
C GLY A 41 -24.89 -25.88 93.84
N THR A 42 -25.96 -25.09 94.00
CA THR A 42 -27.14 -25.49 94.78
C THR A 42 -27.93 -26.59 94.07
N VAL A 43 -28.14 -26.47 92.75
CA VAL A 43 -28.83 -27.49 91.94
C VAL A 43 -28.07 -28.81 91.97
N THR A 44 -26.75 -28.78 91.80
CA THR A 44 -25.91 -30.00 91.83
C THR A 44 -25.93 -30.67 93.20
N ARG A 45 -25.93 -29.89 94.28
CA ARG A 45 -26.03 -30.43 95.64
C ARG A 45 -27.34 -31.18 95.84
N TYR A 46 -28.47 -30.57 95.54
CA TYR A 46 -29.78 -31.23 95.70
C TYR A 46 -30.00 -32.36 94.69
N LEU A 47 -29.48 -32.25 93.47
CA LEU A 47 -29.51 -33.36 92.51
C LEU A 47 -28.76 -34.58 93.03
N ARG A 48 -27.56 -34.41 93.60
CA ARG A 48 -26.82 -35.51 94.23
C ARG A 48 -27.53 -36.09 95.45
N GLU A 49 -28.14 -35.25 96.27
CA GLU A 49 -28.94 -35.72 97.41
C GLU A 49 -30.18 -36.50 96.96
N TRP A 50 -30.82 -36.08 95.87
CA TRP A 50 -31.97 -36.75 95.26
C TRP A 50 -31.56 -38.09 94.62
N GLU A 51 -30.48 -38.12 93.83
CA GLU A 51 -29.90 -39.34 93.27
C GLU A 51 -29.51 -40.33 94.38
N GLY A 52 -28.92 -39.83 95.47
CA GLY A 52 -28.55 -40.65 96.63
C GLY A 52 -29.76 -41.25 97.37
N GLN A 53 -30.90 -40.56 97.42
CA GLN A 53 -32.14 -41.13 97.95
C GLN A 53 -32.76 -42.17 97.01
N ARG A 54 -32.63 -41.98 95.68
CA ARG A 54 -33.13 -42.93 94.68
C ARG A 54 -32.26 -44.18 94.52
N GLN A 55 -30.97 -44.10 94.86
CA GLN A 55 -30.04 -45.23 94.87
C GLN A 55 -30.21 -46.20 96.07
N GLN A 56 -31.33 -46.13 96.81
CA GLN A 56 -31.72 -47.31 97.58
C GLN A 56 -32.02 -48.45 96.60
N PRO A 57 -31.36 -49.61 96.73
CA PRO A 57 -31.65 -50.74 95.86
C PRO A 57 -33.06 -51.25 96.17
N LEU A 58 -34.05 -50.79 95.40
CA LEU A 58 -35.31 -51.49 95.22
C LEU A 58 -35.06 -52.72 94.34
N SER A 59 -34.23 -53.63 94.83
CA SER A 59 -34.20 -55.01 94.36
C SER A 59 -34.92 -55.81 95.43
N PRO A 60 -36.23 -56.08 95.30
CA PRO A 60 -36.79 -57.18 96.06
C PRO A 60 -35.95 -58.40 95.68
N LYS A 61 -35.29 -59.01 96.68
CA LYS A 61 -34.64 -60.30 96.51
C LYS A 61 -35.78 -61.30 96.35
N VAL A 62 -36.30 -61.39 95.13
CA VAL A 62 -37.30 -62.40 94.76
C VAL A 62 -36.57 -63.73 94.91
N ASP A 63 -36.93 -64.49 95.92
CA ASP A 63 -36.37 -65.81 96.19
C ASP A 63 -36.94 -66.76 95.13
N MET A 64 -36.33 -66.73 93.95
CA MET A 64 -36.76 -67.47 92.78
C MET A 64 -36.23 -68.90 92.87
N PRO A 65 -37.08 -69.93 92.71
CA PRO A 65 -36.64 -71.32 92.74
C PRO A 65 -35.46 -71.54 91.76
N PRO A 66 -34.41 -72.29 92.15
CA PRO A 66 -33.19 -72.46 91.35
C PRO A 66 -33.44 -72.91 89.90
N MET A 67 -34.50 -73.70 89.67
CA MET A 67 -34.91 -74.16 88.34
C MET A 67 -35.37 -73.01 87.43
N VAL A 68 -36.11 -72.03 87.97
CA VAL A 68 -36.60 -70.87 87.21
C VAL A 68 -35.44 -69.94 86.86
N MET A 69 -34.52 -69.71 87.81
CA MET A 69 -33.31 -68.91 87.57
C MET A 69 -32.42 -69.52 86.48
N ALA A 70 -32.19 -70.84 86.53
CA ALA A 70 -31.43 -71.55 85.50
C ALA A 70 -32.09 -71.46 84.10
N SER A 71 -33.42 -71.57 84.04
CA SER A 71 -34.16 -71.42 82.78
C SER A 71 -34.08 -70.01 82.20
N PHE A 72 -34.13 -68.98 83.05
CA PHE A 72 -33.98 -67.59 82.64
C PHE A 72 -32.55 -67.29 82.17
N GLU A 73 -31.53 -67.76 82.89
CA GLU A 73 -30.13 -67.61 82.46
C GLU A 73 -29.86 -68.30 81.11
N ALA A 74 -30.45 -69.48 80.87
CA ALA A 74 -30.34 -70.18 79.60
C ALA A 74 -31.05 -69.43 78.46
N ALA A 75 -32.25 -68.90 78.71
CA ALA A 75 -32.99 -68.07 77.76
C ALA A 75 -32.23 -66.77 77.46
N TRP A 76 -31.69 -66.11 78.48
CA TRP A 76 -30.90 -64.89 78.35
C TRP A 76 -29.59 -65.12 77.58
N LYS A 77 -28.84 -66.20 77.88
CA LYS A 77 -27.63 -66.56 77.11
C LYS A 77 -27.95 -66.82 75.65
N THR A 78 -29.07 -67.50 75.37
CA THR A 78 -29.53 -67.75 74.00
C THR A 78 -29.90 -66.45 73.30
N ALA A 79 -30.71 -65.59 73.93
CA ALA A 79 -31.10 -64.30 73.38
C ALA A 79 -29.89 -63.39 73.13
N MET A 80 -28.93 -63.35 74.06
CA MET A 80 -27.69 -62.60 73.91
C MET A 80 -26.83 -63.15 72.77
N SER A 81 -26.73 -64.48 72.63
CA SER A 81 -26.01 -65.10 71.51
C SER A 81 -26.65 -64.74 70.16
N HIS A 82 -27.99 -64.75 70.07
CA HIS A 82 -28.71 -64.33 68.87
C HIS A 82 -28.50 -62.84 68.57
N ALA A 83 -28.64 -61.96 69.57
CA ALA A 83 -28.41 -60.52 69.40
C ALA A 83 -26.96 -60.21 68.97
N LEU A 84 -25.96 -60.89 69.55
CA LEU A 84 -24.56 -60.73 69.14
C LEU A 84 -24.31 -61.18 67.71
N LYS A 85 -24.96 -62.28 67.26
CA LYS A 85 -24.89 -62.72 65.86
C LYS A 85 -25.54 -61.70 64.91
N GLU A 86 -26.69 -61.16 65.26
CA GLU A 86 -27.37 -60.13 64.46
C GLU A 86 -26.56 -58.84 64.37
N VAL A 87 -25.97 -58.39 65.48
CA VAL A 87 -25.08 -57.22 65.49
C VAL A 87 -23.82 -57.46 64.66
N ALA A 88 -23.23 -58.66 64.74
CA ALA A 88 -22.08 -59.02 63.91
C ALA A 88 -22.44 -59.00 62.42
N ALA A 89 -23.57 -59.60 62.03
CA ALA A 89 -24.05 -59.59 60.65
C ALA A 89 -24.36 -58.16 60.15
N ALA A 90 -24.96 -57.32 60.99
CA ALA A 90 -25.23 -55.92 60.65
C ALA A 90 -23.93 -55.12 60.45
N LYS A 91 -22.92 -55.34 61.29
CA LYS A 91 -21.59 -54.70 61.14
C LYS A 91 -20.88 -55.14 59.87
N GLU A 92 -20.92 -56.44 59.56
CA GLU A 92 -20.32 -56.98 58.34
C GLU A 92 -20.99 -56.39 57.10
N LYS A 93 -22.33 -56.34 57.07
CA LYS A 93 -23.09 -55.72 55.98
C LYS A 93 -22.76 -54.24 55.82
N ALA A 94 -22.71 -53.48 56.92
CA ALA A 94 -22.36 -52.06 56.89
C ALA A 94 -20.92 -51.84 56.40
N ALA A 95 -19.97 -52.69 56.80
CA ALA A 95 -18.59 -52.62 56.33
C ALA A 95 -18.48 -52.89 54.82
N GLU A 96 -19.25 -53.85 54.30
CA GLU A 96 -19.29 -54.12 52.85
C GLU A 96 -19.94 -52.96 52.08
N GLU A 97 -21.05 -52.39 52.58
CA GLU A 97 -21.69 -51.22 51.97
C GLU A 97 -20.74 -50.02 51.92
N VAL A 98 -19.98 -49.75 53.00
CA VAL A 98 -18.95 -48.69 53.02
C VAL A 98 -17.87 -48.98 51.98
N ARG A 99 -17.36 -50.22 51.91
CA ARG A 99 -16.34 -50.61 50.94
C ARG A 99 -16.80 -50.41 49.49
N VAL A 100 -18.06 -50.76 49.19
CA VAL A 100 -18.64 -50.56 47.86
C VAL A 100 -18.79 -49.07 47.54
N ILE A 101 -19.22 -48.25 48.52
CA ILE A 101 -19.33 -46.80 48.34
C ILE A 101 -17.95 -46.18 48.11
N ASP A 102 -16.94 -46.56 48.88
CA ASP A 102 -15.58 -46.06 48.73
C ASP A 102 -15.00 -46.42 47.36
N SER A 103 -15.23 -47.64 46.86
CA SER A 103 -14.84 -48.04 45.51
C SER A 103 -15.49 -47.16 44.44
N LYS A 104 -16.81 -46.94 44.55
CA LYS A 104 -17.55 -46.08 43.61
C LYS A 104 -17.12 -44.62 43.68
N LEU A 105 -16.77 -44.13 44.88
CA LEU A 105 -16.27 -42.78 45.07
C LEU A 105 -14.91 -42.60 44.39
N LEU A 106 -14.00 -43.57 44.55
CA LEU A 106 -12.71 -43.55 43.87
C LEU A 106 -12.86 -43.59 42.35
N GLU A 107 -13.75 -44.43 41.83
CA GLU A 107 -14.07 -44.46 40.39
C GLU A 107 -14.63 -43.12 39.90
N ALA A 108 -15.56 -42.51 40.65
CA ALA A 108 -16.14 -41.21 40.30
C ALA A 108 -15.10 -40.09 40.33
N ILE A 109 -14.17 -40.11 41.29
CA ILE A 109 -13.04 -39.16 41.34
C ILE A 109 -12.16 -39.32 40.09
N GLY A 110 -11.83 -40.55 39.70
CA GLY A 110 -11.05 -40.81 38.48
C GLY A 110 -11.72 -40.24 37.23
N VAL A 111 -13.02 -40.44 37.07
CA VAL A 111 -13.78 -39.87 35.93
C VAL A 111 -13.77 -38.34 35.94
N ILE A 112 -13.85 -37.71 37.12
CA ILE A 112 -13.78 -36.24 37.25
C ILE A 112 -12.39 -35.74 36.85
N GLU A 113 -11.32 -36.41 37.30
CA GLU A 113 -9.95 -36.05 36.95
C GLU A 113 -9.68 -36.18 35.44
N GLU A 114 -10.17 -37.25 34.81
CA GLU A 114 -10.11 -37.43 33.35
C GLU A 114 -10.86 -36.31 32.61
N ALA A 115 -12.10 -36.02 33.03
CA ALA A 115 -12.88 -34.94 32.42
C ALA A 115 -12.24 -33.55 32.62
N ASP A 116 -11.60 -33.31 33.76
CA ASP A 116 -10.89 -32.06 34.02
C ASP A 116 -9.62 -31.92 33.16
N ASN A 117 -8.90 -33.03 32.93
CA ASN A 117 -7.76 -33.06 32.02
C ASN A 117 -8.20 -32.78 30.57
N GLU A 118 -9.24 -33.47 30.07
CA GLU A 118 -9.79 -33.22 28.74
C GLU A 118 -10.27 -31.77 28.58
N LYS A 119 -10.95 -31.22 29.60
CA LYS A 119 -11.39 -29.82 29.60
C LYS A 119 -10.21 -28.86 29.51
N ASN A 120 -9.10 -29.13 30.18
CA ASN A 120 -7.91 -28.28 30.13
C ASN A 120 -7.23 -28.37 28.76
N GLU A 121 -7.11 -29.56 28.19
CA GLU A 121 -6.58 -29.76 26.84
C GLU A 121 -7.43 -29.03 25.79
N LEU A 122 -8.76 -29.17 25.85
CA LEU A 122 -9.68 -28.46 24.96
C LEU A 122 -9.60 -26.94 25.10
N LYS A 123 -9.36 -26.43 26.32
CA LYS A 123 -9.14 -24.99 26.53
C LYS A 123 -7.85 -24.51 25.89
N GLU A 124 -6.77 -25.28 26.00
CA GLU A 124 -5.49 -24.96 25.35
C GLU A 124 -5.64 -24.97 23.81
N GLN A 125 -6.26 -26.01 23.26
CA GLN A 125 -6.57 -26.09 21.82
C GLN A 125 -7.45 -24.91 21.37
N LEU A 126 -8.44 -24.51 22.17
CA LEU A 126 -9.29 -23.36 21.85
C LEU A 126 -8.51 -22.05 21.79
N VAL A 127 -7.55 -21.85 22.71
CA VAL A 127 -6.67 -20.67 22.70
C VAL A 127 -5.78 -20.68 21.46
N GLU A 128 -5.22 -21.83 21.09
CA GLU A 128 -4.38 -21.97 19.91
C GLU A 128 -5.15 -21.69 18.62
N VAL A 129 -6.34 -22.29 18.46
CA VAL A 129 -7.21 -22.07 17.30
C VAL A 129 -7.64 -20.61 17.20
N LYS A 130 -7.98 -19.95 18.30
CA LYS A 130 -8.31 -18.52 18.30
C LYS A 130 -7.14 -17.67 17.84
N LYS A 131 -5.92 -17.94 18.33
CA LYS A 131 -4.72 -17.24 17.90
C LYS A 131 -4.43 -17.45 16.42
N ALA A 132 -4.61 -18.67 15.92
CA ALA A 132 -4.45 -18.98 14.50
C ALA A 132 -5.50 -18.26 13.64
N LEU A 133 -6.75 -18.18 14.12
CA LEU A 133 -7.83 -17.46 13.46
C LEU A 133 -7.53 -15.96 13.38
N GLU A 134 -7.17 -15.32 14.50
CA GLU A 134 -6.80 -13.90 14.53
C GLU A 134 -5.61 -13.58 13.60
N ALA A 135 -4.60 -14.46 13.56
CA ALA A 135 -3.47 -14.32 12.65
C ALA A 135 -3.88 -14.45 11.18
N SER A 136 -4.81 -15.35 10.87
CA SER A 136 -5.35 -15.53 9.51
C SER A 136 -6.21 -14.34 9.08
N GLU A 137 -7.06 -13.83 9.96
CA GLU A 137 -7.89 -12.63 9.72
C GLU A 137 -7.03 -11.39 9.49
N SER A 138 -5.97 -11.21 10.28
CA SER A 138 -5.00 -10.13 10.08
C SER A 138 -4.32 -10.23 8.72
N LYS A 139 -3.86 -11.41 8.31
CA LYS A 139 -3.27 -11.65 6.98
C LYS A 139 -4.28 -11.38 5.86
N ALA A 140 -5.53 -11.81 6.02
CA ALA A 140 -6.58 -11.58 5.03
C ALA A 140 -6.87 -10.09 4.85
N SER A 141 -6.90 -9.33 5.95
CA SER A 141 -7.06 -7.87 5.94
C SER A 141 -5.91 -7.18 5.20
N LEU A 142 -4.66 -7.56 5.48
CA LEU A 142 -3.49 -7.03 4.78
C LEU A 142 -3.53 -7.33 3.27
N LEU A 143 -3.83 -8.57 2.90
CA LEU A 143 -3.97 -8.97 1.48
C LEU A 143 -5.09 -8.20 0.76
N ALA A 144 -6.18 -7.86 1.46
CA ALA A 144 -7.25 -7.05 0.90
C ALA A 144 -6.79 -5.61 0.62
N ILE A 145 -6.01 -5.01 1.53
CA ILE A 145 -5.41 -3.68 1.36
C ILE A 145 -4.41 -3.68 0.19
N ASP A 146 -3.53 -4.68 0.13
CA ASP A 146 -2.54 -4.81 -0.95
C ASP A 146 -3.22 -4.96 -2.31
N LYS A 147 -4.29 -5.78 -2.37
CA LYS A 147 -5.09 -5.95 -3.59
C LYS A 147 -5.73 -4.63 -4.04
N ALA A 148 -6.28 -3.85 -3.11
CA ALA A 148 -6.87 -2.55 -3.42
C ALA A 148 -5.79 -1.56 -3.93
N THR A 149 -4.62 -1.56 -3.30
CA THR A 149 -3.48 -0.71 -3.69
C THR A 149 -2.98 -1.07 -5.08
N LEU A 150 -2.76 -2.37 -5.36
CA LEU A 150 -2.35 -2.85 -6.67
C LEU A 150 -3.38 -2.53 -7.75
N ALA A 151 -4.68 -2.67 -7.46
CA ALA A 151 -5.73 -2.29 -8.39
C ALA A 151 -5.69 -0.79 -8.73
N GLY A 152 -5.41 0.08 -7.74
CA GLY A 152 -5.19 1.51 -7.94
C GLY A 152 -4.00 1.79 -8.86
N VAL A 153 -2.83 1.20 -8.56
CA VAL A 153 -1.61 1.36 -9.38
C VAL A 153 -1.82 0.88 -10.81
N VAL A 154 -2.50 -0.26 -11.00
CA VAL A 154 -2.84 -0.75 -12.34
C VAL A 154 -3.75 0.22 -13.08
N GLY A 155 -4.71 0.84 -12.39
CA GLY A 155 -5.57 1.88 -12.97
C GLY A 155 -4.77 3.10 -13.43
N GLU A 156 -3.88 3.61 -12.58
CA GLU A 156 -3.01 4.75 -12.92
C GLU A 156 -2.06 4.46 -14.09
N LEU A 157 -1.45 3.27 -14.09
CA LEU A 157 -0.56 2.85 -15.18
C LEU A 157 -1.31 2.73 -16.51
N LYS A 158 -2.54 2.17 -16.50
CA LYS A 158 -3.38 2.10 -17.71
C LYS A 158 -3.70 3.50 -18.25
N ALA A 159 -4.11 4.42 -17.38
CA ALA A 159 -4.39 5.80 -17.78
C ALA A 159 -3.14 6.51 -18.34
N LYS A 160 -1.96 6.25 -17.76
CA LYS A 160 -0.69 6.80 -18.24
C LYS A 160 -0.30 6.22 -19.61
N VAL A 161 -0.48 4.93 -19.82
CA VAL A 161 -0.24 4.28 -21.13
C VAL A 161 -1.17 4.87 -22.19
N GLU A 162 -2.47 5.00 -21.90
CA GLU A 162 -3.43 5.61 -22.83
C GLU A 162 -3.05 7.06 -23.19
N ASN A 163 -2.60 7.84 -22.21
CA ASN A 163 -2.14 9.22 -22.46
C ASN A 163 -0.90 9.24 -23.36
N LEU A 164 0.09 8.38 -23.10
CA LEU A 164 1.30 8.28 -23.92
C LEU A 164 0.97 7.84 -25.35
N GLU A 165 0.11 6.85 -25.52
CA GLU A 165 -0.34 6.42 -26.85
C GLU A 165 -1.05 7.54 -27.61
N GLN A 166 -1.88 8.35 -26.94
CA GLN A 166 -2.50 9.52 -27.56
C GLN A 166 -1.48 10.60 -27.96
N ARG A 167 -0.46 10.82 -27.12
CA ARG A 167 0.62 11.78 -27.43
C ARG A 167 1.45 11.32 -28.61
N ASP A 168 1.78 10.03 -28.68
CA ASP A 168 2.52 9.44 -29.80
C ASP A 168 1.72 9.52 -31.10
N ARG A 169 0.40 9.25 -31.06
CA ARG A 169 -0.49 9.46 -32.22
C ARG A 169 -0.48 10.92 -32.70
N LYS A 170 -0.63 11.88 -31.80
CA LYS A 170 -0.58 13.31 -32.17
C LYS A 170 0.77 13.71 -32.74
N ALA A 171 1.87 13.26 -32.13
CA ALA A 171 3.22 13.56 -32.61
C ALA A 171 3.48 12.95 -33.99
N THR A 172 2.99 11.73 -34.26
CA THR A 172 3.12 11.09 -35.57
C THR A 172 2.29 11.82 -36.64
N GLU A 173 1.05 12.22 -36.33
CA GLU A 173 0.22 13.05 -37.21
C GLU A 173 0.86 14.41 -37.52
N GLU A 174 1.44 15.08 -36.52
CA GLU A 174 2.15 16.36 -36.69
C GLU A 174 3.41 16.19 -37.56
N MET A 175 4.17 15.12 -37.35
CA MET A 175 5.36 14.80 -38.16
C MET A 175 4.99 14.48 -39.61
N GLU A 176 3.87 13.80 -39.85
CA GLU A 176 3.39 13.52 -41.20
C GLU A 176 2.95 14.80 -41.91
N LYS A 177 2.18 15.68 -41.25
CA LYS A 177 1.83 17.01 -41.77
C LYS A 177 3.05 17.87 -42.09
N MET A 178 4.06 17.88 -41.22
CA MET A 178 5.30 18.60 -41.48
C MET A 178 6.07 18.01 -42.67
N ARG A 179 6.10 16.68 -42.81
CA ARG A 179 6.72 16.02 -43.97
C ARG A 179 6.00 16.35 -45.27
N GLU A 180 4.67 16.35 -45.27
CA GLU A 180 3.86 16.76 -46.42
C GLU A 180 4.10 18.22 -46.79
N ALA A 181 4.11 19.13 -45.81
CA ALA A 181 4.39 20.54 -46.01
C ALA A 181 5.79 20.76 -46.61
N HIS A 182 6.82 20.16 -46.01
CA HIS A 182 8.19 20.22 -46.54
C HIS A 182 8.29 19.61 -47.94
N SER A 183 7.62 18.49 -48.21
CA SER A 183 7.62 17.88 -49.53
C SER A 183 6.98 18.78 -50.59
N SER A 184 5.89 19.47 -50.24
CA SER A 184 5.25 20.47 -51.10
C SER A 184 6.16 21.68 -51.36
N GLU A 185 6.83 22.18 -50.32
CA GLU A 185 7.75 23.31 -50.43
C GLU A 185 8.98 22.95 -51.29
N ILE A 186 9.59 21.78 -51.07
CA ILE A 186 10.69 21.27 -51.90
C ILE A 186 10.24 21.18 -53.37
N SER A 187 9.03 20.66 -53.62
CA SER A 187 8.51 20.55 -54.99
C SER A 187 8.30 21.93 -55.63
N ALA A 188 7.81 22.92 -54.89
CA ALA A 188 7.64 24.29 -55.36
C ALA A 188 8.99 24.95 -55.68
N LEU A 189 9.97 24.82 -54.78
CA LEU A 189 11.33 25.32 -54.97
C LEU A 189 12.03 24.64 -56.15
N MET A 190 11.81 23.34 -56.39
CA MET A 190 12.33 22.66 -57.59
C MET A 190 11.76 23.26 -58.87
N VAL A 191 10.45 23.56 -58.91
CA VAL A 191 9.81 24.19 -60.08
C VAL A 191 10.34 25.62 -60.29
N GLU A 192 10.49 26.39 -59.22
CA GLU A 192 11.02 27.75 -59.30
C GLU A 192 12.49 27.76 -59.75
N LYS A 193 13.32 26.86 -59.20
CA LYS A 193 14.70 26.67 -59.64
C LYS A 193 14.77 26.33 -61.13
N ALA A 194 13.93 25.42 -61.62
CA ALA A 194 13.89 25.07 -63.04
C ALA A 194 13.50 26.27 -63.93
N LYS A 195 12.56 27.13 -63.48
CA LYS A 195 12.21 28.37 -64.19
C LYS A 195 13.38 29.36 -64.23
N ILE A 196 14.09 29.54 -63.11
CA ILE A 196 15.25 30.42 -63.03
C ILE A 196 16.37 29.90 -63.93
N GLU A 197 16.65 28.60 -63.92
CA GLU A 197 17.64 27.97 -64.80
C GLU A 197 17.27 28.18 -66.29
N SER A 198 16.02 27.95 -66.67
CA SER A 198 15.55 28.21 -68.03
C SER A 198 15.65 29.68 -68.43
N ALA A 199 15.33 30.61 -67.53
CA ALA A 199 15.43 32.04 -67.79
C ALA A 199 16.90 32.49 -67.91
N ARG A 200 17.79 31.95 -67.06
CA ARG A 200 19.24 32.19 -67.12
C ARG A 200 19.81 31.71 -68.45
N ASP A 201 19.45 30.51 -68.88
CA ASP A 201 19.94 29.93 -70.13
C ASP A 201 19.41 30.73 -71.34
N GLY A 202 18.14 31.14 -71.32
CA GLY A 202 17.56 32.05 -72.32
C GLY A 202 18.28 33.40 -72.39
N ALA A 203 18.50 34.06 -71.25
CA ALA A 203 19.20 35.33 -71.19
C ALA A 203 20.68 35.21 -71.63
N SER A 204 21.34 34.09 -71.30
CA SER A 204 22.70 33.82 -71.76
C SER A 204 22.76 33.68 -73.28
N GLU A 205 21.79 33.00 -73.88
CA GLU A 205 21.73 32.80 -75.34
C GLU A 205 21.37 34.10 -76.07
N GLU A 206 20.44 34.90 -75.53
CA GLU A 206 20.18 36.25 -76.02
C GLU A 206 21.43 37.14 -75.94
N ALA A 207 22.15 37.11 -74.81
CA ALA A 207 23.38 37.87 -74.66
C ALA A 207 24.45 37.47 -75.69
N LYS A 208 24.64 36.16 -75.96
CA LYS A 208 25.54 35.69 -77.03
C LYS A 208 25.11 36.22 -78.39
N ASN A 209 23.82 36.13 -78.73
CA ASN A 209 23.28 36.63 -79.99
C ASN A 209 23.48 38.14 -80.14
N TYR A 210 23.26 38.92 -79.06
CA TYR A 210 23.53 40.35 -79.03
C TYR A 210 25.01 40.66 -79.22
N MET A 211 25.92 39.98 -78.52
CA MET A 211 27.37 40.18 -78.70
C MET A 211 27.81 39.84 -80.12
N GLN A 212 27.29 38.77 -80.71
CA GLN A 212 27.60 38.39 -82.09
C GLN A 212 27.16 39.46 -83.08
N ARG A 213 25.93 39.98 -82.95
CA ARG A 213 25.44 41.10 -83.77
C ARG A 213 26.28 42.35 -83.61
N LEU A 214 26.65 42.69 -82.37
CA LEU A 214 27.50 43.86 -82.09
C LEU A 214 28.90 43.68 -82.70
N ALA A 215 29.46 42.47 -82.64
CA ALA A 215 30.73 42.13 -83.28
C ALA A 215 30.63 42.26 -84.81
N GLU A 216 29.58 41.73 -85.43
CA GLU A 216 29.32 41.90 -86.86
C GLU A 216 29.15 43.36 -87.27
N GLU A 217 28.45 44.16 -86.47
CA GLU A 217 28.24 45.59 -86.73
C GLU A 217 29.53 46.40 -86.55
N SER A 218 30.31 46.12 -85.51
CA SER A 218 31.63 46.73 -85.31
C SER A 218 32.61 46.36 -86.42
N ALA A 219 32.59 45.12 -86.91
CA ALA A 219 33.39 44.68 -88.05
C ALA A 219 32.98 45.41 -89.33
N LYS A 220 31.67 45.57 -89.57
CA LYS A 220 31.15 46.37 -90.70
C LYS A 220 31.58 47.83 -90.59
N SER A 221 31.47 48.43 -89.41
CA SER A 221 31.87 49.82 -89.16
C SER A 221 33.38 50.01 -89.34
N SER A 222 34.21 49.11 -88.81
CA SER A 222 35.66 49.11 -89.02
C SER A 222 36.03 48.97 -90.50
N ALA A 223 35.38 48.08 -91.24
CA ALA A 223 35.59 47.94 -92.69
C ALA A 223 35.16 49.20 -93.46
N ALA A 224 34.08 49.88 -93.02
CA ALA A 224 33.65 51.15 -93.59
C ALA A 224 34.65 52.27 -93.29
N LEU A 225 35.15 52.36 -92.06
CA LEU A 225 36.20 53.29 -91.66
C LEU A 225 37.49 53.07 -92.47
N ALA A 226 37.95 51.82 -92.61
CA ALA A 226 39.12 51.50 -93.43
C ALA A 226 38.94 51.91 -94.90
N LYS A 227 37.73 51.74 -95.46
CA LYS A 227 37.41 52.25 -96.81
C LYS A 227 37.44 53.77 -96.89
N ILE A 228 36.94 54.46 -95.86
CA ILE A 228 36.99 55.93 -95.79
C ILE A 228 38.45 56.38 -95.69
N GLU A 229 39.26 55.77 -94.84
CA GLU A 229 40.70 56.05 -94.71
C GLU A 229 41.43 55.85 -96.03
N GLN A 230 41.20 54.74 -96.74
CA GLN A 230 41.75 54.51 -98.08
C GLN A 230 41.34 55.60 -99.09
N LYS A 231 40.05 56.00 -99.09
CA LYS A 231 39.58 57.09 -99.95
C LYS A 231 40.24 58.42 -99.57
N LEU A 232 40.41 58.70 -98.29
CA LEU A 232 41.03 59.93 -97.79
C LEU A 232 42.51 59.98 -98.14
N GLU A 233 43.21 58.85 -98.07
CA GLU A 233 44.60 58.71 -98.52
C GLU A 233 44.72 58.87 -100.04
N ALA A 234 43.78 58.31 -100.83
CA ALA A 234 43.72 58.51 -102.27
C ALA A 234 43.49 59.99 -102.63
N VAL A 235 42.52 60.64 -101.99
CA VAL A 235 42.25 62.08 -102.16
C VAL A 235 43.44 62.92 -101.73
N ASN A 236 44.15 62.57 -100.67
CA ASN A 236 45.38 63.27 -100.26
C ASN A 236 46.50 63.09 -101.29
N LYS A 237 46.67 61.89 -101.86
CA LYS A 237 47.61 61.66 -102.97
C LYS A 237 47.24 62.48 -104.19
N GLU A 238 45.95 62.53 -104.55
CA GLU A 238 45.44 63.40 -105.62
C GLU A 238 45.71 64.87 -105.33
N LYS A 239 45.43 65.34 -104.10
CA LYS A 239 45.73 66.69 -103.66
C LYS A 239 47.22 66.99 -103.73
N GLU A 240 48.10 66.09 -103.31
CA GLU A 240 49.55 66.25 -103.44
C GLU A 240 49.99 66.30 -104.92
N THR A 241 49.38 65.51 -105.79
CA THR A 241 49.64 65.59 -107.23
C THR A 241 49.18 66.93 -107.81
N VAL A 242 48.00 67.41 -107.43
CA VAL A 242 47.48 68.72 -107.86
C VAL A 242 48.31 69.86 -107.29
N ILE A 243 48.77 69.78 -106.05
CA ILE A 243 49.71 70.76 -105.47
C ILE A 243 51.02 70.74 -106.25
N LYS A 244 51.58 69.56 -106.58
CA LYS A 244 52.79 69.46 -107.42
C LYS A 244 52.57 70.06 -108.81
N GLU A 245 51.42 69.83 -109.43
CA GLU A 245 51.05 70.41 -110.73
C GLU A 245 50.85 71.91 -110.64
N ALA A 246 50.17 72.41 -109.59
CA ALA A 246 50.01 73.83 -109.32
C ALA A 246 51.36 74.50 -109.04
N SER A 247 52.27 73.86 -108.30
CA SER A 247 53.65 74.35 -108.11
C SER A 247 54.45 74.37 -109.41
N LYS A 248 54.29 73.37 -110.28
CA LYS A 248 54.89 73.38 -111.62
C LYS A 248 54.33 74.50 -112.49
N LEU A 249 53.01 74.70 -112.48
CA LEU A 249 52.34 75.78 -113.21
C LEU A 249 52.74 77.16 -112.66
N ALA A 250 52.83 77.32 -111.34
CA ALA A 250 53.33 78.54 -110.71
C ALA A 250 54.79 78.82 -111.10
N GLY A 251 55.66 77.81 -111.09
CA GLY A 251 57.04 77.95 -111.58
C GLY A 251 57.12 78.25 -113.08
N HIS A 252 56.18 77.75 -113.89
CA HIS A 252 56.06 78.13 -115.30
C HIS A 252 55.61 79.58 -115.47
N LEU A 253 54.64 80.04 -114.67
CA LEU A 253 54.16 81.42 -114.64
C LEU A 253 55.28 82.38 -114.24
N GLU A 254 56.04 82.05 -113.19
CA GLU A 254 57.17 82.85 -112.71
C GLU A 254 58.30 82.89 -113.76
N SER A 255 58.53 81.78 -114.49
CA SER A 255 59.46 81.73 -115.63
C SER A 255 58.97 82.59 -116.81
N VAL A 256 57.66 82.62 -117.09
CA VAL A 256 57.07 83.44 -118.15
C VAL A 256 57.09 84.92 -117.77
N GLU A 257 56.83 85.25 -116.51
CA GLU A 257 56.96 86.62 -115.99
C GLU A 257 58.41 87.11 -116.06
N LYS A 258 59.38 86.26 -115.70
CA LYS A 258 60.81 86.59 -115.84
C LYS A 258 61.21 86.79 -117.30
N HIS A 259 60.74 85.93 -118.21
CA HIS A 259 61.01 86.05 -119.63
C HIS A 259 60.35 87.29 -120.25
N ASN A 260 59.15 87.67 -119.80
CA ASN A 260 58.49 88.92 -120.19
C ASN A 260 59.22 90.15 -119.61
N GLY A 261 59.76 90.05 -118.38
CA GLY A 261 60.63 91.07 -117.81
C GLY A 261 61.92 91.28 -118.62
N GLU A 262 62.55 90.18 -119.06
CA GLU A 262 63.73 90.19 -119.93
C GLU A 262 63.40 90.75 -121.33
N LEU A 263 62.25 90.39 -121.92
CA LEU A 263 61.77 90.94 -123.20
C LEU A 263 61.46 92.44 -123.11
N LEU A 264 60.84 92.90 -122.02
CA LEU A 264 60.56 94.33 -121.79
C LEU A 264 61.84 95.14 -121.59
N ALA A 265 62.86 94.58 -120.95
CA ALA A 265 64.18 95.19 -120.86
C ALA A 265 64.86 95.28 -122.24
N THR A 266 64.66 94.28 -123.10
CA THR A 266 65.23 94.24 -124.46
C THR A 266 64.54 95.24 -125.40
N ILE A 267 63.21 95.38 -125.33
CA ILE A 267 62.42 96.34 -126.12
C ILE A 267 62.76 97.80 -125.78
N LYS A 268 63.07 98.11 -124.50
CA LYS A 268 63.52 99.47 -124.11
C LYS A 268 64.88 99.87 -124.70
N SER A 269 65.69 98.92 -125.18
CA SER A 269 67.05 99.20 -125.67
C SER A 269 67.16 99.46 -127.18
N GLN A 270 66.08 99.31 -127.97
CA GLN A 270 66.16 99.35 -129.44
C GLN A 270 65.16 100.26 -130.20
N GLY A 271 64.46 101.19 -129.54
CA GLY A 271 63.64 102.18 -130.24
C GLY A 271 63.60 103.52 -129.52
N GLY A 272 64.17 104.62 -130.02
CA GLY A 272 64.88 104.79 -131.26
C GLY A 272 65.63 106.13 -131.30
N ARG A 273 66.71 106.13 -132.10
CA ARG A 273 67.17 107.30 -132.83
C ARG A 273 66.22 107.52 -134.00
N LYS A 274 65.47 108.62 -133.97
CA LYS A 274 65.27 109.59 -135.06
C LYS A 274 64.34 110.68 -134.57
#